data_AF-A0AA92UMY7-F1
#
_entry.id   AF-A0AA92UMY7-F1
#
_cell.length_a   1.000
_cell.length_b   1.000
_cell.length_c   1.000
_cell.angle_alpha   90.00
_cell.angle_beta   90.00
_cell.angle_gamma   90.00
#
_symmetry.space_group_name_H-M   'P 1'
#
loop_
_entity.id
_entity.type
_entity.pdbx_description
1 polymer ?
#
loop_
_entity_poly.entity_id
_entity_poly.type
_entity_poly.pdbx_seq_one_letter_code
_entity_poly.pdbx_strand_id
1 'polypeptide(L)' 'MSEEQYNEFLKAYTKEALASMIKVDIRSRFPEPYASMYCQQFDNFKNVADFFEFAAKLMRR' A
#
# COMPACT_ATOMS: atom_id res chain seq x y z
N MET A 1 17.95 -14.36 -9.79
CA MET A 1 17.33 -13.02 -9.64
C MET A 1 18.46 -12.02 -9.57
N SER A 2 18.35 -10.88 -10.26
CA SER A 2 19.29 -9.78 -10.05
C SER A 2 19.04 -9.11 -8.70
N GLU A 3 20.04 -8.40 -8.18
CA GLU A 3 19.92 -7.61 -6.96
C GLU A 3 18.80 -6.56 -7.07
N GLU A 4 18.63 -5.97 -8.25
CA GLU A 4 17.51 -5.05 -8.54
C GLU A 4 16.14 -5.71 -8.39
N GLN A 5 15.93 -6.89 -8.99
CA GLN A 5 14.66 -7.62 -8.89
C GLN A 5 14.35 -8.02 -7.44
N TYR A 6 15.38 -8.41 -6.67
CA TYR A 6 15.23 -8.71 -5.25
C TYR A 6 14.81 -7.49 -4.44
N ASN A 7 15.44 -6.33 -4.70
CA ASN A 7 15.12 -5.08 -4.01
C ASN A 7 13.71 -4.57 -4.36
N GLU A 8 13.27 -4.71 -5.61
CA GLU A 8 11.90 -4.39 -6.01
C GLU A 8 10.88 -5.30 -5.33
N PHE A 9 11.16 -6.60 -5.28
CA PHE A 9 10.34 -7.58 -4.56
C PHE A 9 10.24 -7.25 -3.07
N LEU A 10 11.37 -6.98 -2.41
CA LEU A 10 11.41 -6.63 -0.99
C LEU A 10 10.62 -5.34 -0.71
N LYS A 11 10.74 -4.34 -1.59
CA LYS A 11 9.97 -3.09 -1.50
C LYS A 11 8.46 -3.36 -1.61
N ALA A 12 8.02 -4.16 -2.58
CA ALA A 12 6.62 -4.50 -2.76
C ALA A 12 6.08 -5.31 -1.56
N TYR A 13 6.83 -6.31 -1.11
CA TYR A 13 6.47 -7.11 0.07
C TYR A 13 6.30 -6.25 1.31
N THR A 14 7.25 -5.34 1.57
CA THR A 14 7.21 -4.44 2.73
C THR A 14 5.99 -3.50 2.68
N LYS A 15 5.66 -2.96 1.50
CA LYS A 15 4.45 -2.16 1.31
C LYS A 15 3.17 -2.93 1.63
N GLU A 16 3.06 -4.20 1.18
CA GLU A 16 1.89 -5.03 1.46
C GLU A 16 1.77 -5.41 2.93
N ALA A 17 2.90 -5.72 3.58
CA ALA A 17 2.94 -6.01 5.01
C ALA A 17 2.44 -4.79 5.82
N LEU A 18 2.94 -3.59 5.51
CA LEU A 18 2.50 -2.35 6.15
C LEU A 18 1.02 -2.06 5.92
N ALA A 19 0.54 -2.21 4.67
CA ALA A 19 -0.87 -2.04 4.33
C ALA A 19 -1.78 -2.99 5.14
N SER A 20 -1.34 -4.24 5.31
CA SER A 20 -2.05 -5.23 6.13
C SER A 20 -2.09 -4.84 7.60
N MET A 21 -0.97 -4.38 8.16
CA MET A 21 -0.89 -3.91 9.55
C MET A 21 -1.84 -2.74 9.82
N ILE A 22 -1.89 -1.75 8.91
CA ILE A 22 -2.77 -0.59 9.04
C ILE A 22 -4.25 -1.02 9.00
N LYS A 23 -4.63 -1.92 8.09
CA LYS A 23 -6.01 -2.43 8.03
C LYS A 23 -6.40 -3.21 9.28
N VAL A 24 -5.47 -3.94 9.90
CA VAL A 24 -5.71 -4.63 11.18
C VAL A 24 -5.92 -3.61 12.30
N ASP A 25 -5.11 -2.55 12.35
CA ASP A 25 -5.26 -1.46 13.33
C ASP A 25 -6.58 -0.69 13.15
N ILE A 26 -7.02 -0.46 11.92
CA ILE A 26 -8.35 0.14 11.65
C ILE A 26 -9.47 -0.76 12.22
N ARG A 27 -9.40 -2.06 11.96
CA ARG A 27 -10.42 -3.02 12.45
C ARG A 27 -10.41 -3.19 13.96
N SER A 28 -9.27 -2.97 14.63
CA SER A 28 -9.22 -3.04 16.10
C SER A 28 -9.78 -1.78 16.76
N ARG A 29 -9.71 -0.62 16.09
CA ARG A 29 -10.15 0.68 16.62
C ARG A 29 -11.61 1.00 16.33
N PHE A 30 -12.16 0.50 15.23
CA PHE A 30 -13.49 0.85 14.77
C PHE A 30 -14.38 -0.39 14.64
N PRO A 31 -15.67 -0.32 15.04
CA PRO A 31 -16.63 -1.38 14.75
C PRO A 31 -17.06 -1.34 13.27
N GLU A 32 -17.61 -2.45 12.78
CA GLU A 32 -18.31 -2.47 11.50
C GLU A 32 -19.60 -1.61 11.58
N PRO A 33 -20.00 -0.91 10.50
CA PRO A 33 -19.41 -0.94 9.14
C PRO A 33 -18.26 0.06 8.91
N TYR A 34 -17.91 0.84 9.93
CA TYR A 34 -16.93 1.93 9.80
C TYR A 34 -15.52 1.40 9.52
N ALA A 35 -15.14 0.27 10.12
CA ALA A 35 -13.86 -0.38 9.82
C ALA A 35 -13.70 -0.72 8.34
N SER A 36 -14.73 -1.29 7.71
CA SER A 36 -14.73 -1.57 6.27
C SER A 36 -14.65 -0.29 5.42
N MET A 37 -15.39 0.76 5.80
CA MET A 37 -15.33 2.05 5.11
C MET A 37 -13.92 2.67 5.16
N TYR A 38 -13.28 2.66 6.32
CA TYR A 38 -11.91 3.18 6.48
C TYR A 38 -10.86 2.33 5.77
N CYS A 39 -11.00 1.00 5.77
CA CYS A 39 -10.14 0.12 4.97
C CYS A 39 -10.24 0.45 3.47
N GLN A 40 -11.46 0.72 2.97
CA GLN A 40 -11.68 1.09 1.57
C GLN A 40 -11.07 2.45 1.24
N GLN A 41 -11.20 3.44 2.14
CA GLN A 41 -10.56 4.76 1.96
C GLN A 41 -9.04 4.63 1.92
N PHE A 42 -8.46 3.79 2.78
CA PHE A 42 -7.03 3.50 2.76
C PHE A 42 -6.60 2.83 1.45
N ASP A 43 -7.36 1.87 0.94
CA ASP A 43 -7.07 1.23 -0.35
C ASP A 43 -7.12 2.21 -1.53
N ASN A 44 -8.12 3.10 -1.53
CA ASN A 44 -8.21 4.14 -2.55
C ASN A 44 -6.98 5.07 -2.51
N PHE A 45 -6.55 5.47 -1.30
CA PHE A 45 -5.34 6.28 -1.12
C PHE A 45 -4.09 5.55 -1.61
N LYS A 46 -3.93 4.26 -1.27
CA LYS A 46 -2.83 3.43 -1.72
C LYS A 46 -2.74 3.37 -3.25
N ASN A 47 -3.86 3.15 -3.93
CA ASN A 47 -3.92 3.12 -5.39
C ASN A 47 -3.46 4.46 -6.02
N VAL A 48 -3.89 5.59 -5.45
CA VAL A 48 -3.47 6.92 -5.91
C VAL A 48 -1.96 7.12 -5.68
N ALA A 49 -1.44 6.71 -4.53
CA ALA A 49 -0.01 6.81 -4.22
C ALA A 49 0.85 5.95 -5.17
N ASP A 50 0.41 4.73 -5.48
CA ASP A 50 1.12 3.85 -6.42
C ASP A 50 1.08 4.41 -7.86
N PHE A 51 -0.02 5.06 -8.27
CA PHE A 51 -0.09 5.80 -9.53
C PHE A 51 0.92 6.94 -9.60
N PHE A 52 1.05 7.74 -8.53
CA PHE A 52 2.05 8.81 -8.48
C PHE A 52 3.48 8.27 -8.49
N GLU A 53 3.77 7.15 -7.81
CA GLU A 53 5.08 6.50 -7.90
C GLU A 53 5.39 6.06 -9.34
N PHE A 54 4.40 5.48 -10.03
CA PHE A 54 4.54 5.09 -11.42
C PHE A 54 4.81 6.30 -12.33
N ALA A 55 4.03 7.38 -12.20
CA ALA A 55 4.25 8.61 -12.94
C ALA A 55 5.64 9.22 -12.67
N ALA A 56 6.09 9.23 -11.41
CA ALA A 56 7.41 9.71 -11.04
C ALA A 56 8.53 8.87 -11.67
N LYS A 57 8.38 7.56 -11.77
CA LYS A 57 9.34 6.68 -12.47
C LYS A 57 9.40 6.97 -13.97
N LEU A 58 8.27 7.32 -14.60
CA LEU A 58 8.23 7.71 -16.01
C LEU A 58 8.94 9.05 -16.26
N MET A 59 8.75 10.04 -15.39
CA MET A 59 9.37 11.37 -15.52
C MET A 59 10.87 11.40 -15.21
N ARG A 60 11.40 10.36 -14.55
CA ARG A 60 12.83 10.23 -14.21
C ARG A 60 13.67 9.60 -15.32
N ARG A 61 13.04 9.14 -16.40
CA ARG A 61 13.67 8.69 -17.64
C ARG A 61 13.68 9.82 -18.66
#